data_AF-A0A915P5G6-F1
#
_entry.id   AF-A0A915P5G6-F1
#
_cell.length_a   1.000
_cell.length_b   1.000
_cell.length_c   1.000
_cell.angle_alpha   90.00
_cell.angle_beta   90.00
_cell.angle_gamma   90.00
#
_symmetry.space_group_name_H-M   'P 1'
#
loop_
_entity.id
_entity.type
_entity.pdbx_description
1 polymer ?
#
loop_
_entity_poly.entity_id
_entity_poly.type
_entity_poly.pdbx_seq_one_letter_code
_entity_poly.pdbx_strand_id
1 'polypeptide(L)'
;MASRKNEKNVQDQPVDEEMPPLEDIDDELIEEPQINEEDDDNGFILAKKTNKKRKLPKLSTDADQPDAKKGKDNVNWEMRKVSVPPHRYTPLKKNWSKLVAPIINELKMQIRYNLRTRNVEIRCPNADGNKTHLQKAADFVQAFLLGFTIEDAVALIRFDHMFMESFEINDVKTLRGDHLSRAIGRIAGKDGRVKTTIESVTQTRIVLADDKIHLLGAFNNLKIARHTICTPINKIHGNLRSLASRLAEQL
;
A
#
# COMPACT_ATOMS: atom_id res chain seq x y z
N MET A 1 12.07 -73.53 -36.41
CA MET A 1 10.71 -73.41 -35.83
C MET A 1 10.30 -71.95 -35.94
N ALA A 2 9.59 -71.62 -37.03
CA ALA A 2 8.17 -71.23 -37.04
C ALA A 2 7.96 -69.79 -36.48
N SER A 3 7.83 -68.72 -37.30
CA SER A 3 6.68 -68.32 -38.17
C SER A 3 5.43 -68.02 -37.32
N ARG A 4 4.84 -66.82 -37.25
CA ARG A 4 4.06 -66.03 -38.26
C ARG A 4 3.73 -64.65 -37.61
N LYS A 5 3.88 -63.47 -38.27
CA LYS A 5 3.05 -62.77 -39.29
C LYS A 5 1.76 -62.05 -38.81
N ASN A 6 1.59 -60.84 -39.37
CA ASN A 6 0.41 -59.95 -39.55
C ASN A 6 0.02 -59.02 -38.40
N GLU A 7 0.05 -57.69 -38.56
CA GLU A 7 -0.64 -56.74 -39.49
C GLU A 7 -2.16 -56.61 -39.27
N LYS A 8 -2.56 -55.37 -38.93
CA LYS A 8 -3.79 -54.59 -39.25
C LYS A 8 -3.76 -53.35 -38.33
N ASN A 9 -3.45 -52.14 -38.79
CA ASN A 9 -4.22 -51.21 -39.64
C ASN A 9 -5.66 -50.98 -39.16
N VAL A 10 -5.90 -49.84 -38.48
CA VAL A 10 -7.18 -49.13 -38.30
C VAL A 10 -6.78 -47.65 -38.08
N GLN A 11 -6.70 -46.84 -39.13
CA GLN A 11 -7.73 -45.89 -39.61
C GLN A 11 -8.03 -44.71 -38.67
N ASP A 12 -7.61 -43.54 -39.18
CA ASP A 12 -8.11 -42.17 -39.03
C ASP A 12 -9.51 -42.01 -38.41
N GLN A 13 -9.67 -41.04 -37.51
CA GLN A 13 -10.54 -39.85 -37.68
C GLN A 13 -10.15 -38.77 -36.64
N PRO A 14 -9.96 -37.49 -37.03
CA PRO A 14 -10.05 -36.37 -36.10
C PRO A 14 -11.53 -36.04 -35.86
N VAL A 15 -11.94 -35.93 -34.60
CA VAL A 15 -13.28 -35.47 -34.25
C VAL A 15 -13.25 -33.95 -34.29
N ASP A 16 -13.70 -33.39 -35.39
CA ASP A 16 -14.10 -31.99 -35.50
C ASP A 16 -15.32 -31.78 -34.60
N GLU A 17 -15.10 -31.25 -33.41
CA GLU A 17 -16.17 -30.76 -32.55
C GLU A 17 -16.56 -29.36 -33.05
N GLU A 18 -17.46 -29.33 -34.03
CA GLU A 18 -18.09 -28.12 -34.56
C GLU A 18 -18.75 -27.35 -33.42
N MET A 19 -18.21 -26.17 -33.14
CA MET A 19 -18.80 -25.19 -32.23
C MET A 19 -20.03 -24.59 -32.94
N PRO A 20 -21.21 -24.52 -32.29
CA PRO A 20 -22.41 -23.96 -32.91
C PRO A 20 -22.20 -22.47 -33.25
N PRO A 21 -22.83 -21.95 -34.33
CA PRO A 21 -22.66 -20.57 -34.75
C PRO A 21 -23.12 -19.58 -33.67
N LEU A 22 -22.33 -18.53 -33.46
CA LEU A 22 -22.75 -17.36 -32.69
C LEU A 22 -23.88 -16.67 -33.44
N GLU A 23 -25.05 -16.56 -32.81
CA GLU A 23 -26.11 -15.66 -33.28
C GLU A 23 -25.64 -14.21 -33.07
N ASP A 24 -25.67 -13.44 -34.15
CA ASP A 24 -25.39 -12.01 -34.16
C ASP A 24 -26.42 -11.28 -33.28
N ILE A 25 -25.98 -10.72 -32.16
CA ILE A 25 -26.75 -9.73 -31.41
C ILE A 25 -26.17 -8.37 -31.79
N ASP A 26 -27.05 -7.55 -32.37
CA ASP A 26 -26.79 -6.26 -32.99
C ASP A 26 -25.91 -5.32 -32.14
N ASP A 27 -24.82 -4.85 -32.76
CA ASP A 27 -24.02 -3.70 -32.33
C ASP A 27 -24.85 -2.41 -32.48
N GLU A 28 -25.60 -2.06 -31.44
CA GLU A 28 -26.16 -0.72 -31.30
C GLU A 28 -26.02 -0.23 -29.84
N LEU A 29 -25.42 0.96 -29.69
CA LEU A 29 -25.34 1.83 -28.50
C LEU A 29 -24.19 1.62 -27.50
N ILE A 30 -22.99 2.08 -27.87
CA ILE A 30 -22.13 2.83 -26.94
C ILE A 30 -21.55 4.05 -27.69
N GLU A 31 -22.18 5.22 -27.54
CA GLU A 31 -21.58 6.49 -27.96
C GLU A 31 -20.44 6.87 -27.00
N GLU A 32 -19.25 7.11 -27.54
CA GLU A 32 -18.15 7.75 -26.82
C GLU A 32 -18.45 9.25 -26.60
N PRO A 33 -18.19 9.82 -25.41
CA PRO A 33 -18.33 11.25 -25.22
C PRO A 33 -17.13 11.99 -25.84
N GLN A 34 -17.39 12.74 -26.91
CA GLN A 34 -16.45 13.69 -27.50
C GLN A 34 -16.25 14.89 -26.55
N ILE A 35 -14.98 15.19 -26.29
CA ILE A 35 -14.54 16.42 -25.61
C ILE A 35 -14.32 17.46 -26.70
N ASN A 36 -15.09 18.56 -26.68
CA ASN A 36 -14.78 19.75 -27.48
C ASN A 36 -14.28 20.87 -26.59
N GLU A 37 -13.05 21.31 -26.88
CA GLU A 37 -12.46 22.56 -26.43
C GLU A 37 -13.16 23.72 -27.16
N GLU A 38 -13.57 24.74 -26.41
CA GLU A 38 -14.10 26.01 -26.93
C GLU A 38 -12.94 26.95 -27.28
N ASP A 39 -13.04 27.64 -28.41
CA ASP A 39 -12.48 28.99 -28.62
C ASP A 39 -13.49 29.85 -29.41
N ASP A 40 -13.93 30.92 -28.75
CA ASP A 40 -14.12 32.32 -29.20
C ASP A 40 -15.04 32.67 -30.41
N ASP A 41 -16.19 33.30 -30.11
CA ASP A 41 -16.41 34.76 -30.21
C ASP A 41 -17.85 35.20 -30.52
N ASN A 42 -18.24 36.31 -29.88
CA ASN A 42 -19.32 37.26 -30.19
C ASN A 42 -20.75 37.04 -29.65
N GLY A 43 -20.96 37.58 -28.45
CA GLY A 43 -21.88 38.71 -28.25
C GLY A 43 -23.31 38.40 -27.82
N PHE A 44 -23.61 38.49 -26.52
CA PHE A 44 -24.98 38.76 -26.08
C PHE A 44 -25.11 39.48 -24.72
N ILE A 45 -26.21 40.21 -24.61
CA ILE A 45 -26.55 41.34 -23.75
C ILE A 45 -26.61 41.05 -22.24
N LEU A 46 -26.17 42.06 -21.48
CA LEU A 46 -26.30 42.24 -20.03
C LEU A 46 -27.78 42.23 -19.57
N ALA A 47 -28.17 41.26 -18.74
CA ALA A 47 -29.37 41.36 -17.91
C ALA A 47 -29.18 40.69 -16.54
N LYS A 48 -28.90 41.51 -15.51
CA LYS A 48 -28.97 41.15 -14.09
C LYS A 48 -30.37 40.61 -13.77
N LYS A 49 -30.48 39.36 -13.31
CA LYS A 49 -31.70 38.86 -12.65
C LYS A 49 -31.45 38.63 -11.16
N THR A 50 -32.12 39.45 -10.38
CA THR A 50 -32.28 39.39 -8.94
C THR A 50 -33.21 38.23 -8.55
N ASN A 51 -32.75 37.33 -7.68
CA ASN A 51 -33.57 36.25 -7.16
C ASN A 51 -34.54 36.77 -6.08
N LYS A 52 -35.74 37.15 -6.50
CA LYS A 52 -36.86 37.48 -5.61
C LYS A 52 -37.59 36.20 -5.19
N LYS A 53 -37.35 35.75 -3.94
CA LYS A 53 -38.11 34.66 -3.30
C LYS A 53 -39.60 35.02 -3.25
N ARG A 54 -40.46 34.22 -3.88
CA ARG A 54 -41.92 34.28 -3.71
C ARG A 54 -42.27 33.58 -2.39
N LYS A 55 -42.80 34.33 -1.42
CA LYS A 55 -43.43 33.79 -0.20
C LYS A 55 -44.88 33.43 -0.52
N LEU A 56 -45.28 32.18 -0.28
CA LEU A 56 -46.70 31.79 -0.22
C LEU A 56 -47.29 32.16 1.16
N PRO A 57 -48.61 32.42 1.27
CA PRO A 57 -49.25 32.77 2.53
C PRO A 57 -49.35 31.57 3.47
N LYS A 58 -49.13 31.80 4.76
CA LYS A 58 -49.25 30.80 5.83
C LYS A 58 -50.73 30.56 6.14
N LEU A 59 -51.18 29.31 6.02
CA LEU A 59 -52.43 28.84 6.62
C LEU A 59 -52.07 28.16 7.95
N SER A 60 -52.66 28.65 9.03
CA SER A 60 -52.49 28.17 10.39
C SER A 60 -53.22 26.84 10.59
N THR A 61 -52.48 25.80 10.93
CA THR A 61 -53.00 24.63 11.65
C THR A 61 -51.95 24.23 12.67
N ASP A 62 -52.30 24.38 13.94
CA ASP A 62 -51.58 23.87 15.09
C ASP A 62 -51.45 22.35 14.98
N ALA A 63 -50.25 21.90 14.63
CA ALA A 63 -49.83 20.52 14.79
C ALA A 63 -48.35 20.55 15.20
N ASP A 64 -48.13 20.29 16.48
CA ASP A 64 -46.82 20.16 17.11
C ASP A 64 -46.08 18.98 16.45
N GLN A 65 -45.24 19.30 15.47
CA GLN A 65 -44.29 18.37 14.86
C GLN A 65 -42.91 18.76 15.36
N PRO A 66 -42.19 17.88 16.09
CA PRO A 66 -40.85 18.22 16.53
C PRO A 66 -39.97 18.38 15.28
N ASP A 67 -39.55 19.61 15.03
CA ASP A 67 -38.52 19.97 14.07
C ASP A 67 -37.25 19.18 14.40
N ALA A 68 -37.11 18.00 13.80
CA ALA A 68 -35.87 17.22 13.79
C ALA A 68 -34.85 17.92 12.89
N LYS A 69 -34.42 19.12 13.29
CA LYS A 69 -33.09 19.62 12.98
C LYS A 69 -32.12 18.69 13.69
N LYS A 70 -31.84 17.54 13.07
CA LYS A 70 -30.62 16.78 13.34
C LYS A 70 -29.49 17.76 13.11
N GLY A 71 -29.02 18.39 14.19
CA GLY A 71 -27.68 18.92 14.23
C GLY A 71 -26.81 17.82 13.66
N LYS A 72 -26.13 18.12 12.55
CA LYS A 72 -24.93 17.36 12.22
C LYS A 72 -24.01 17.66 13.40
N ASP A 73 -24.10 16.83 14.43
CA ASP A 73 -23.06 16.71 15.41
C ASP A 73 -21.85 16.35 14.56
N ASN A 74 -21.03 17.36 14.24
CA ASN A 74 -19.71 17.15 13.67
C ASN A 74 -18.90 16.52 14.80
N VAL A 75 -19.19 15.26 15.09
CA VAL A 75 -18.36 14.43 15.94
C VAL A 75 -17.05 14.37 15.19
N ASN A 76 -16.07 15.13 15.69
CA ASN A 76 -14.77 15.25 15.09
C ASN A 76 -14.03 13.93 15.32
N TRP A 77 -14.35 12.91 14.52
CA TRP A 77 -13.68 11.63 14.58
C TRP A 77 -12.24 11.82 14.09
N GLU A 78 -11.29 11.52 14.97
CA GLU A 78 -9.87 11.54 14.60
C GLU A 78 -9.63 10.51 13.49
N MET A 79 -9.25 11.02 12.31
CA MET A 79 -9.03 10.21 11.12
C MET A 79 -7.60 10.43 10.62
N ARG A 80 -6.90 9.33 10.37
CA ARG A 80 -5.62 9.35 9.65
C ARG A 80 -5.83 8.85 8.23
N LYS A 81 -5.20 9.54 7.28
CA LYS A 81 -5.19 9.15 5.86
C LYS A 81 -3.77 8.81 5.45
N VAL A 82 -3.59 7.66 4.84
CA VAL A 82 -2.30 7.21 4.30
C VAL A 82 -2.43 7.07 2.79
N SER A 83 -1.56 7.77 2.05
CA SER A 83 -1.52 7.70 0.58
C SER A 83 -0.80 6.44 0.13
N VAL A 84 -1.35 5.77 -0.88
CA VAL A 84 -0.81 4.51 -1.41
C VAL A 84 -0.03 4.75 -2.70
N PRO A 85 1.25 4.35 -2.78
CA PRO A 85 2.04 4.44 -4.01
C PRO A 85 1.47 3.59 -5.16
N PRO A 86 1.63 4.01 -6.44
CA PRO A 86 1.05 3.30 -7.59
C PRO A 86 1.43 1.83 -7.72
N HIS A 87 2.71 1.52 -7.51
CA HIS A 87 3.23 0.15 -7.62
C HIS A 87 2.67 -0.81 -6.54
N ARG A 88 1.99 -0.29 -5.51
CA ARG A 88 1.50 -1.08 -4.37
C ARG A 88 -0.02 -1.30 -4.35
N TYR A 89 -0.78 -0.84 -5.35
CA TYR A 89 -2.23 -1.07 -5.39
C TYR A 89 -2.61 -2.55 -5.50
N THR A 90 -1.96 -3.27 -6.42
CA THR A 90 -2.21 -4.71 -6.65
C THR A 90 -1.94 -5.57 -5.41
N PRO A 91 -0.77 -5.46 -4.74
CA PRO A 91 -0.52 -6.24 -3.53
C PRO A 91 -1.41 -5.82 -2.35
N LEU A 92 -1.80 -4.54 -2.25
CA LEU A 92 -2.72 -4.07 -1.22
C LEU A 92 -4.10 -4.73 -1.36
N LYS A 93 -4.65 -4.79 -2.58
CA LYS A 93 -5.94 -5.46 -2.83
C LYS A 93 -5.88 -6.95 -2.54
N LYS A 94 -4.84 -7.65 -3.00
CA LYS A 94 -4.69 -9.11 -2.80
C LYS A 94 -4.60 -9.49 -1.33
N ASN A 95 -3.91 -8.69 -0.53
CA ASN A 95 -3.65 -8.98 0.88
C ASN A 95 -4.52 -8.18 1.86
N TRP A 96 -5.57 -7.50 1.37
CA TRP A 96 -6.39 -6.60 2.18
C TRP A 96 -6.96 -7.29 3.43
N SER A 97 -7.51 -8.49 3.29
CA SER A 97 -8.07 -9.25 4.41
C SER A 97 -7.05 -9.51 5.52
N LYS A 98 -5.79 -9.79 5.16
CA LYS A 98 -4.70 -10.03 6.12
C LYS A 98 -4.24 -8.75 6.83
N LEU A 99 -4.34 -7.59 6.17
CA LEU A 99 -4.01 -6.29 6.77
C LEU A 99 -5.10 -5.80 7.72
N VAL A 100 -6.36 -6.02 7.36
CA VAL A 100 -7.51 -5.54 8.14
C VAL A 100 -7.67 -6.30 9.45
N ALA A 101 -7.44 -7.62 9.44
CA ALA A 101 -7.61 -8.49 10.61
C ALA A 101 -6.85 -8.02 11.88
N PRO A 102 -5.52 -7.77 11.86
CA PRO A 102 -4.80 -7.32 13.05
C PRO A 102 -5.24 -5.93 13.53
N ILE A 103 -5.61 -5.02 12.62
CA ILE A 103 -6.05 -3.67 12.96
C ILE A 103 -7.40 -3.69 13.70
N ILE A 104 -8.33 -4.52 13.25
CA ILE A 104 -9.65 -4.64 13.89
C ILE A 104 -9.54 -5.39 15.21
N ASN A 105 -8.79 -6.50 15.25
CA ASN A 105 -8.76 -7.39 16.42
C ASN A 105 -7.93 -6.81 17.58
N GLU A 106 -6.72 -6.32 17.30
CA GLU A 106 -5.81 -5.84 18.35
C GLU A 106 -6.08 -4.38 18.71
N LEU A 107 -6.33 -3.51 17.71
CA LEU A 107 -6.46 -2.06 17.91
C LEU A 107 -7.92 -1.57 17.94
N LYS A 108 -8.89 -2.39 17.54
CA LYS A 108 -10.33 -2.04 17.45
C LYS A 108 -10.60 -0.78 16.60
N MET A 109 -9.79 -0.58 15.56
CA MET A 109 -9.91 0.55 14.65
C MET A 109 -10.70 0.18 13.41
N GLN A 110 -11.42 1.15 12.84
CA GLN A 110 -12.08 0.99 11.55
C GLN A 110 -11.13 1.43 10.43
N ILE A 111 -11.01 0.60 9.40
CA ILE A 111 -10.17 0.88 8.24
C ILE A 111 -11.01 0.82 6.96
N ARG A 112 -10.80 1.79 6.06
CA ARG A 112 -11.46 1.88 4.76
C ARG A 112 -10.44 2.21 3.68
N TYR A 113 -10.57 1.60 2.52
CA TYR A 113 -9.77 1.96 1.36
C TYR A 113 -10.64 2.68 0.34
N ASN A 114 -10.32 3.94 0.06
CA ASN A 114 -11.00 4.72 -0.97
C ASN A 114 -10.30 4.51 -2.31
N LEU A 115 -10.95 3.81 -3.24
CA LEU A 115 -10.35 3.52 -4.56
C LEU A 115 -10.18 4.79 -5.42
N ARG A 116 -11.08 5.78 -5.29
CA ARG A 116 -11.03 7.02 -6.07
C ARG A 116 -9.82 7.88 -5.69
N THR A 117 -9.66 8.16 -4.40
CA THR A 117 -8.54 8.98 -3.89
C THR A 117 -7.29 8.18 -3.59
N ARG A 118 -7.38 6.84 -3.69
CA ARG A 118 -6.29 5.88 -3.43
C ARG A 118 -5.67 6.02 -2.04
N ASN A 119 -6.48 6.47 -1.09
CA ASN A 119 -6.08 6.66 0.30
C ASN A 119 -6.69 5.58 1.18
N VAL A 120 -5.90 5.10 2.14
CA VAL A 120 -6.38 4.28 3.25
C VAL A 120 -6.78 5.24 4.37
N GLU A 121 -8.04 5.19 4.77
CA GLU A 121 -8.58 5.96 5.89
C GLU A 121 -8.70 5.06 7.11
N ILE A 122 -8.12 5.50 8.23
CA ILE A 122 -8.19 4.82 9.52
C ILE A 122 -8.97 5.74 10.46
N ARG A 123 -9.99 5.18 11.11
CA ARG A 123 -10.91 5.89 12.01
C ARG A 123 -10.99 5.17 13.35
N CYS A 124 -11.01 5.95 14.42
CA CYS A 124 -11.35 5.45 15.75
C CYS A 124 -12.89 5.48 15.92
N PRO A 125 -13.57 4.34 16.13
CA PRO A 125 -15.00 4.33 16.38
C PRO A 125 -15.37 4.84 17.79
N ASN A 126 -14.47 4.71 18.77
CA ASN A 126 -14.70 5.18 20.14
C ASN A 126 -13.95 6.49 20.42
N ALA A 127 -14.59 7.39 21.17
CA ALA A 127 -14.01 8.67 21.57
C ALA A 127 -12.81 8.53 22.53
N ASP A 128 -12.75 7.43 23.29
CA ASP A 128 -11.63 7.09 24.19
C ASP A 128 -10.46 6.39 23.46
N GLY A 129 -10.44 6.42 22.13
CA GLY A 129 -9.41 5.78 21.33
C GLY A 129 -8.04 6.42 21.57
N ASN A 130 -7.11 5.68 22.17
CA ASN A 130 -5.74 6.15 22.36
C ASN A 130 -5.13 6.56 21.01
N LYS A 131 -4.72 7.83 20.88
CA LYS A 131 -4.03 8.37 19.69
C LYS A 131 -2.82 7.54 19.27
N THR A 132 -2.19 6.89 20.24
CA THR A 132 -1.09 5.93 20.04
C THR A 132 -1.49 4.73 19.17
N HIS A 133 -2.68 4.16 19.35
CA HIS A 133 -3.14 3.04 18.52
C HIS A 133 -3.44 3.48 17.09
N LEU A 134 -3.97 4.70 16.92
CA LEU A 134 -4.18 5.30 15.61
C LEU A 134 -2.86 5.53 14.87
N GLN A 135 -1.82 5.98 15.59
CA GLN A 135 -0.46 6.09 15.05
C GLN A 135 0.10 4.73 14.66
N LYS A 136 0.06 3.72 15.55
CA LYS A 136 0.53 2.36 15.24
C LYS A 136 -0.18 1.75 14.02
N ALA A 137 -1.49 1.96 13.90
CA ALA A 137 -2.24 1.51 12.72
C ALA A 137 -1.77 2.20 11.44
N ALA A 138 -1.52 3.51 11.49
CA ALA A 138 -0.98 4.26 10.37
C ALA A 138 0.43 3.78 9.99
N ASP A 139 1.30 3.56 10.98
CA ASP A 139 2.68 3.09 10.78
C ASP A 139 2.70 1.66 10.22
N PHE A 140 1.80 0.78 10.67
CA PHE A 140 1.63 -0.57 10.14
C PHE A 140 1.26 -0.55 8.64
N VAL A 141 0.27 0.26 8.26
CA VAL A 141 -0.11 0.42 6.85
C VAL A 141 1.06 1.02 6.07
N GLN A 142 1.72 2.04 6.60
CA GLN A 142 2.86 2.67 5.95
C GLN A 142 4.02 1.70 5.74
N ALA A 143 4.34 0.85 6.72
CA ALA A 143 5.38 -0.18 6.59
C ALA A 143 5.06 -1.15 5.46
N PHE A 144 3.80 -1.61 5.35
CA PHE A 144 3.39 -2.43 4.22
C PHE A 144 3.54 -1.70 2.88
N LEU A 145 3.27 -0.40 2.82
CA LEU A 145 3.42 0.39 1.59
C LEU A 145 4.87 0.56 1.17
N LEU A 146 5.79 0.67 2.13
CA LEU A 146 7.23 0.74 1.87
C LEU A 146 7.85 -0.61 1.47
N GLY A 147 7.07 -1.69 1.50
CA GLY A 147 7.47 -2.99 0.96
C GLY A 147 7.81 -4.05 2.01
N PHE A 148 7.61 -3.78 3.30
CA PHE A 148 7.74 -4.81 4.33
C PHE A 148 6.69 -5.91 4.15
N THR A 149 7.04 -7.11 4.62
CA THR A 149 6.08 -8.22 4.68
C THR A 149 5.05 -7.94 5.77
N ILE A 150 3.87 -8.55 5.63
CA ILE A 150 2.78 -8.38 6.62
C ILE A 150 3.20 -8.98 7.96
N GLU A 151 3.91 -10.10 7.93
CA GLU A 151 4.40 -10.81 9.11
C GLU A 151 5.36 -9.94 9.91
N ASP A 152 6.31 -9.27 9.23
CA ASP A 152 7.23 -8.33 9.89
C ASP A 152 6.49 -7.08 10.40
N ALA A 153 5.52 -6.56 9.63
CA ALA A 153 4.77 -5.38 10.01
C ALA A 153 3.91 -5.61 11.28
N VAL A 154 3.40 -6.83 11.50
CA VAL A 154 2.63 -7.17 12.72
C VAL A 154 3.45 -6.91 14.00
N ALA A 155 4.78 -6.99 13.93
CA ALA A 155 5.65 -6.66 15.06
C ALA A 155 5.48 -5.21 15.56
N LEU A 156 5.13 -4.26 14.67
CA LEU A 156 4.86 -2.86 15.05
C LEU A 156 3.59 -2.70 15.88
N ILE A 157 2.60 -3.58 15.69
CA ILE A 157 1.37 -3.55 16.47
C ILE A 157 1.62 -4.18 17.85
N ARG A 158 2.37 -5.29 17.87
CA ARG A 158 2.65 -6.06 19.10
C ARG A 158 3.62 -5.37 20.06
N PHE A 159 4.65 -4.71 19.54
CA PHE A 159 5.72 -4.13 20.35
C PHE A 159 5.84 -2.62 20.16
N ASP A 160 5.82 -1.90 21.27
CA ASP A 160 5.84 -0.43 21.30
C ASP A 160 7.21 0.17 21.02
N HIS A 161 8.27 -0.63 21.15
CA HIS A 161 9.66 -0.21 20.95
C HIS A 161 10.20 -0.58 19.55
N MET A 162 9.33 -1.04 18.66
CA MET A 162 9.67 -1.31 17.25
C MET A 162 9.44 -0.04 16.42
N PHE A 163 10.46 0.38 15.70
CA PHE A 163 10.42 1.58 14.87
C PHE A 163 10.75 1.26 13.43
N MET A 164 10.22 2.08 12.53
CA MET A 164 10.54 2.06 11.12
C MET A 164 11.29 3.35 10.76
N GLU A 165 12.34 3.22 9.97
CA GLU A 165 13.12 4.35 9.49
C GLU A 165 13.41 4.19 8.00
N SER A 166 13.38 5.33 7.30
CA SER A 166 13.73 5.41 5.90
C SER A 166 14.94 6.29 5.76
N PHE A 167 15.93 5.82 5.01
CA PHE A 167 17.12 6.59 4.69
C PHE A 167 17.42 6.51 3.19
N GLU A 168 18.00 7.57 2.65
CA GLU A 168 18.50 7.61 1.28
C GLU A 168 20.02 7.39 1.30
N ILE A 169 20.56 6.68 0.32
CA ILE A 169 22.01 6.41 0.25
C ILE A 169 22.78 7.73 0.04
N ASN A 170 22.17 8.66 -0.69
CA ASN A 170 22.72 9.98 -0.97
C ASN A 170 22.95 10.85 0.29
N ASP A 171 22.19 10.64 1.37
CA ASP A 171 22.37 11.38 2.64
C ASP A 171 23.67 11.00 3.34
N VAL A 172 24.14 9.76 3.15
CA VAL A 172 25.39 9.26 3.73
C VAL A 172 26.59 9.63 2.87
N LYS A 173 26.46 9.40 1.56
CA LYS A 173 27.54 9.64 0.61
C LYS A 173 26.93 10.03 -0.72
N THR A 174 27.40 11.14 -1.26
CA THR A 174 27.00 11.60 -2.59
C THR A 174 27.59 10.69 -3.66
N LEU A 175 26.77 9.76 -4.13
CA LEU A 175 27.11 8.81 -5.19
C LEU A 175 26.33 9.18 -6.45
N ARG A 176 26.95 9.03 -7.61
CA ARG A 176 26.32 9.33 -8.90
C ARG A 176 26.36 8.11 -9.81
N GLY A 177 25.27 7.87 -10.54
CA GLY A 177 25.17 6.85 -11.59
C GLY A 177 25.68 5.47 -11.15
N ASP A 178 26.68 4.96 -11.87
CA ASP A 178 27.26 3.62 -11.68
C ASP A 178 27.81 3.36 -10.27
N HIS A 179 28.23 4.41 -9.55
CA HIS A 179 28.68 4.24 -8.18
C HIS A 179 27.53 3.93 -7.21
N LEU A 180 26.33 4.46 -7.47
CA LEU A 180 25.13 4.19 -6.67
C LEU A 180 24.65 2.76 -6.89
N SER A 181 24.50 2.34 -8.15
CA SER A 181 24.09 0.96 -8.49
C SER A 181 25.07 -0.07 -7.94
N ARG A 182 26.38 0.22 -8.01
CA ARG A 182 27.42 -0.64 -7.42
C ARG A 182 27.36 -0.66 -5.88
N ALA A 183 27.03 0.46 -5.23
CA ALA A 183 26.86 0.49 -3.78
C ALA A 183 25.65 -0.35 -3.34
N ILE A 184 24.51 -0.20 -4.02
CA ILE A 184 23.29 -0.99 -3.79
C ILE A 184 23.58 -2.50 -3.97
N GLY A 185 24.24 -2.86 -5.09
CA GLY A 185 24.60 -4.25 -5.37
C GLY A 185 25.54 -4.86 -4.32
N ARG A 186 26.39 -4.05 -3.69
CA ARG A 186 27.27 -4.49 -2.60
C ARG A 186 26.53 -4.62 -1.25
N ILE A 187 25.56 -3.75 -0.96
CA ILE A 187 24.71 -3.85 0.24
C ILE A 187 23.82 -5.10 0.19
N ALA A 188 23.22 -5.37 -0.96
CA ALA A 188 22.48 -6.62 -1.18
C ALA A 188 23.42 -7.83 -1.12
N GLY A 189 24.57 -7.73 -1.79
CA GLY A 189 25.48 -8.85 -2.01
C GLY A 189 24.90 -9.87 -2.99
N LYS A 190 25.62 -10.97 -3.23
CA LYS A 190 25.12 -12.06 -4.07
C LYS A 190 23.86 -12.67 -3.43
N ASP A 191 22.76 -12.70 -4.17
CA ASP A 191 21.46 -13.24 -3.75
C ASP A 191 20.93 -12.67 -2.42
N GLY A 192 21.30 -11.43 -2.07
CA GLY A 192 20.86 -10.83 -0.81
C GLY A 192 21.60 -11.36 0.43
N ARG A 193 22.66 -12.17 0.28
CA ARG A 193 23.34 -12.81 1.42
C ARG A 193 23.88 -11.80 2.44
N VAL A 194 24.40 -10.66 1.98
CA VAL A 194 24.93 -9.62 2.88
C VAL A 194 23.79 -8.96 3.65
N LYS A 195 22.70 -8.60 2.95
CA LYS A 195 21.47 -8.08 3.56
C LYS A 195 20.98 -9.01 4.67
N THR A 196 20.77 -10.30 4.38
CA THR A 196 20.25 -11.26 5.38
C THR A 196 21.23 -11.46 6.55
N THR A 197 22.53 -11.37 6.30
CA THR A 197 23.53 -11.42 7.37
C THR A 197 23.41 -10.21 8.30
N ILE A 198 23.25 -9.00 7.74
CA ILE A 198 23.04 -7.78 8.53
C ILE A 198 21.73 -7.88 9.32
N GLU A 199 20.65 -8.34 8.69
CA GLU A 199 19.34 -8.57 9.33
C GLU A 199 19.46 -9.51 10.53
N SER A 200 20.15 -10.65 10.36
CA SER A 200 20.32 -11.63 11.42
C SER A 200 21.21 -11.15 12.56
N VAL A 201 22.27 -10.38 12.28
CA VAL A 201 23.17 -9.89 13.34
C VAL A 201 22.53 -8.74 14.11
N THR A 202 21.88 -7.82 13.42
CA THR A 202 21.27 -6.65 14.04
C THR A 202 19.85 -6.88 14.54
N GLN A 203 19.24 -8.03 14.23
CA GLN A 203 17.82 -8.31 14.53
C GLN A 203 16.91 -7.20 13.97
N THR A 204 17.15 -6.83 12.70
CA THR A 204 16.35 -5.86 11.96
C THR A 204 15.80 -6.48 10.69
N ARG A 205 14.78 -5.84 10.11
CA ARG A 205 14.25 -6.16 8.78
C ARG A 205 14.59 -5.01 7.84
N ILE A 206 15.10 -5.34 6.66
CA ILE A 206 15.60 -4.37 5.70
C ILE A 206 14.83 -4.54 4.39
N VAL A 207 14.37 -3.43 3.81
CA VAL A 207 13.84 -3.38 2.45
C VAL A 207 14.71 -2.42 1.65
N LEU A 208 15.21 -2.90 0.52
CA LEU A 208 16.03 -2.13 -0.42
C LEU A 208 15.12 -1.69 -1.57
N ALA A 209 14.94 -0.39 -1.75
CA ALA A 209 14.14 0.24 -2.79
C ALA A 209 14.99 1.27 -3.55
N ASP A 210 15.85 0.76 -4.44
CA ASP A 210 16.82 1.53 -5.21
C ASP A 210 17.71 2.41 -4.30
N ASP A 211 17.47 3.73 -4.30
CA ASP A 211 18.20 4.71 -3.47
C ASP A 211 17.68 4.76 -2.03
N LYS A 212 16.44 4.33 -1.81
CA LYS A 212 15.79 4.34 -0.50
C LYS A 212 15.95 3.00 0.17
N ILE A 213 16.33 3.03 1.43
CA ILE A 213 16.44 1.84 2.25
C ILE A 213 15.56 2.04 3.47
N HIS A 214 14.70 1.07 3.71
CA HIS A 214 13.81 1.05 4.85
C HIS A 214 14.30 0.00 5.85
N LEU A 215 14.35 0.40 7.11
CA LEU A 215 14.77 -0.42 8.23
C LEU A 215 13.59 -0.53 9.19
N LEU A 216 13.39 -1.71 9.75
CA LEU A 216 12.45 -1.97 10.84
C LEU A 216 13.20 -2.68 11.96
N GLY A 217 13.11 -2.15 13.17
CA GLY A 217 13.85 -2.68 14.32
C GLY A 217 13.67 -1.88 15.60
N ALA A 218 14.22 -2.40 16.70
CA ALA A 218 14.37 -1.62 17.92
C ALA A 218 15.34 -0.45 17.70
N PHE A 219 15.16 0.65 18.42
CA PHE A 219 15.91 1.89 18.20
C PHE A 219 17.44 1.75 18.28
N ASN A 220 17.96 0.95 19.23
CA ASN A 220 19.40 0.72 19.35
C ASN A 220 19.95 -0.10 18.18
N ASN A 221 19.23 -1.15 17.81
CA ASN A 221 19.59 -2.04 16.70
C ASN A 221 19.58 -1.28 15.37
N LEU A 222 18.62 -0.38 15.21
CA LEU A 222 18.46 0.46 14.04
C LEU A 222 19.66 1.40 13.83
N LYS A 223 20.19 1.99 14.91
CA LYS A 223 21.43 2.79 14.86
C LYS A 223 22.62 1.95 14.42
N ILE A 224 22.75 0.74 14.94
CA ILE A 224 23.84 -0.20 14.60
C ILE A 224 23.72 -0.62 13.12
N ALA A 225 22.51 -0.92 12.65
CA ALA A 225 22.24 -1.27 11.26
C ALA A 225 22.57 -0.11 10.32
N ARG A 226 22.12 1.12 10.64
CA ARG A 226 22.45 2.33 9.87
C ARG A 226 23.94 2.54 9.77
N HIS A 227 24.67 2.41 10.88
CA HIS A 227 26.13 2.53 10.88
C HIS A 227 26.77 1.46 9.99
N THR A 228 26.32 0.21 10.10
CA THR A 228 26.85 -0.91 9.32
C THR A 228 26.65 -0.70 7.82
N ILE A 229 25.46 -0.26 7.40
CA ILE A 229 25.15 -0.01 5.98
C ILE A 229 25.92 1.21 5.44
N CYS A 230 26.10 2.25 6.26
CA CYS A 230 26.89 3.42 5.94
C CYS A 230 28.38 3.08 5.74
N THR A 231 28.92 2.11 6.48
CA THR A 231 30.32 1.72 6.32
C THR A 231 30.60 1.06 4.96
N PRO A 232 31.74 1.35 4.30
CA PRO A 232 32.07 0.79 3.01
C PRO A 232 32.17 -0.74 3.07
N ILE A 233 31.60 -1.42 2.08
CA ILE A 233 31.38 -2.88 2.07
C ILE A 233 32.61 -3.73 2.39
N ASN A 234 33.82 -3.29 2.02
CA ASN A 234 35.06 -4.01 2.34
C ASN A 234 35.29 -4.20 3.85
N LYS A 235 34.62 -3.41 4.71
CA LYS A 235 34.72 -3.48 6.18
C LYS A 235 33.45 -4.02 6.87
N ILE A 236 32.37 -4.31 6.13
CA ILE A 236 31.09 -4.74 6.73
C ILE A 236 31.26 -6.06 7.50
N HIS A 237 31.95 -7.06 6.94
CA HIS A 237 32.12 -8.35 7.61
C HIS A 237 32.95 -8.26 8.90
N GLY A 238 33.99 -7.42 8.93
CA GLY A 238 34.80 -7.19 10.12
C GLY A 238 34.00 -6.50 11.22
N ASN A 239 33.24 -5.46 10.86
CA ASN A 239 32.38 -4.73 11.79
C ASN A 239 31.26 -5.63 12.34
N LEU A 240 30.59 -6.41 11.47
CA LEU A 240 29.56 -7.36 11.89
C LEU A 240 30.11 -8.43 12.84
N ARG A 241 31.32 -8.96 12.58
CA ARG A 241 31.96 -9.93 13.48
C ARG A 241 32.24 -9.32 14.86
N SER A 242 32.76 -8.10 14.91
CA SER A 242 33.01 -7.40 16.18
C SER A 242 31.71 -7.03 16.91
N LEU A 243 30.63 -6.72 16.19
CA LEU A 243 29.32 -6.45 16.79
C LEU A 243 28.69 -7.73 17.33
N ALA A 244 28.77 -8.82 16.58
CA ALA A 244 28.26 -10.11 17.01
C ALA A 244 28.99 -10.61 18.27
N SER A 245 30.31 -10.44 18.36
CA SER A 245 31.05 -10.82 19.58
C SER A 245 30.61 -9.98 20.79
N ARG A 246 30.45 -8.66 20.62
CA ARG A 246 29.99 -7.77 21.70
C ARG A 246 28.57 -8.09 22.16
N LEU A 247 27.66 -8.38 21.22
CA LEU A 247 26.29 -8.76 21.55
C LEU A 247 26.24 -10.12 22.26
N ALA A 248 27.12 -11.05 21.90
CA ALA A 248 27.24 -12.34 22.58
C ALA A 248 27.83 -12.21 23.99
N GLU A 249 28.72 -11.24 24.24
CA GLU A 249 29.29 -10.97 25.57
C GLU A 249 28.31 -10.28 26.53
N GLN A 250 27.28 -9.61 26.01
CA GLN A 250 26.27 -8.89 26.80
C GLN A 250 25.07 -9.76 27.22
N LEU A 251 25.02 -11.00 26.75
CA LEU A 251 23.92 -11.95 26.92
C LEU A 251 24.30 -13.00 27.97
#